data_AF-A0A920NU45-F1
#
_entry.id   AF-A0A920NU45-F1
#
_cell.length_a   1.000
_cell.length_b   1.000
_cell.length_c   1.000
_cell.angle_alpha   90.00
_cell.angle_beta   90.00
_cell.angle_gamma   90.00
#
_symmetry.space_group_name_H-M   'P 1'
#
loop_
_entity.id
_entity.type
_entity.pdbx_description
1 polymer ?
#
loop_
_entity_poly.entity_id
_entity_poly.type
_entity_poly.pdbx_seq_one_letter_code
_entity_poly.pdbx_strand_id
1 'polypeptide(L)'
;MGDNVYGDLDSGELSNMKPLMLSKKKIFPWLKNLQPLAIWDDHDYGLNDGGNEYTLKKDSQKLFLDFWKVDKQDDRHKREGIYFSETRQIKDKKILLIGLDTRYFRSPLEGEKRNYQSTSDVSKTILGQQQWEWLERTFQNEADIIILASSIQILATNHGFEKWSNFPHEKERLLL
;
A
#
# COMPACT_ATOMS: atom_id res chain seq x y z
N MET A 1 -7.78 4.94 1.51
CA MET A 1 -6.93 3.75 1.69
C MET A 1 -7.29 2.85 0.54
N GLY A 2 -6.33 2.57 -0.34
CA GLY A 2 -6.55 1.66 -1.46
C GLY A 2 -7.56 2.11 -2.49
N ASP A 3 -7.57 1.42 -3.62
CA ASP A 3 -8.64 1.46 -4.62
C ASP A 3 -9.17 2.86 -4.96
N ASN A 4 -8.23 3.77 -5.22
CA ASN A 4 -8.54 5.16 -5.52
C ASN A 4 -9.04 5.32 -6.97
N VAL A 5 -8.50 4.52 -7.88
CA VAL A 5 -8.89 4.46 -9.29
C VAL A 5 -8.92 3.01 -9.78
N TYR A 6 -10.10 2.57 -10.23
CA TYR A 6 -10.32 1.24 -10.80
C TYR A 6 -10.08 1.25 -12.32
N GLY A 7 -8.81 1.19 -12.73
CA GLY A 7 -8.40 1.22 -14.13
C GLY A 7 -7.50 0.07 -14.55
N ASP A 8 -7.30 -0.91 -13.66
CA ASP A 8 -6.59 -2.15 -13.91
C ASP A 8 -7.32 -3.01 -14.96
N LEU A 9 -6.55 -3.92 -15.55
CA LEU A 9 -7.00 -4.89 -16.53
C LEU A 9 -6.52 -6.27 -16.07
N ASP A 10 -7.25 -7.32 -16.45
CA ASP A 10 -6.83 -8.70 -16.17
C ASP A 10 -5.43 -9.02 -16.76
N SER A 11 -5.03 -8.32 -17.82
CA SER A 11 -3.70 -8.42 -18.43
C SER A 11 -2.59 -7.77 -17.59
N GLY A 12 -2.93 -6.96 -16.59
CA GLY A 12 -2.01 -6.08 -15.88
C GLY A 12 -1.57 -4.87 -16.69
N GLU A 13 -2.14 -4.62 -17.88
CA GLU A 13 -1.73 -3.48 -18.69
C GLU A 13 -2.23 -2.15 -18.12
N LEU A 14 -1.38 -1.13 -18.19
CA LEU A 14 -1.65 0.21 -17.64
C LEU A 14 -2.40 1.14 -18.62
N SER A 15 -2.89 0.61 -19.74
CA SER A 15 -3.49 1.38 -20.83
C SER A 15 -4.75 2.14 -20.40
N ASN A 16 -5.54 1.57 -19.49
CA ASN A 16 -6.73 2.21 -18.89
C ASN A 16 -6.39 3.05 -17.65
N MET A 17 -5.45 2.61 -16.82
CA MET A 17 -5.03 3.33 -15.62
C MET A 17 -4.47 4.73 -15.93
N LYS A 18 -3.57 4.83 -16.92
CA LYS A 18 -2.94 6.12 -17.30
C LYS A 18 -3.95 7.21 -17.60
N PRO A 19 -4.90 7.05 -18.55
CA PRO A 19 -5.87 8.08 -18.85
C PRO A 19 -6.85 8.34 -17.70
N LEU A 20 -7.24 7.32 -16.93
CA LEU A 20 -8.15 7.51 -15.80
C LEU A 20 -7.53 8.35 -14.69
N MET A 21 -6.32 8.01 -14.26
CA MET A 21 -5.52 8.79 -13.30
C MET A 21 -5.32 10.23 -13.82
N LEU A 22 -4.95 10.39 -15.08
CA LEU A 22 -4.74 11.73 -15.67
C LEU A 22 -6.05 12.54 -15.81
N SER A 23 -7.20 11.87 -15.98
CA SER A 23 -8.46 12.55 -16.30
C SER A 23 -9.04 13.39 -15.15
N LYS A 24 -8.54 13.28 -13.91
CA LYS A 24 -8.96 14.07 -12.72
C LYS A 24 -10.48 14.15 -12.47
N LYS A 25 -11.31 13.38 -13.18
CA LYS A 25 -12.69 13.78 -13.50
C LYS A 25 -13.64 13.76 -12.29
N LYS A 26 -13.24 13.21 -11.14
CA LYS A 26 -14.11 13.06 -9.97
C LYS A 26 -13.41 13.22 -8.60
N ILE A 27 -12.22 13.83 -8.52
CA ILE A 27 -11.71 14.20 -7.19
C ILE A 27 -12.59 15.33 -6.65
N PHE A 28 -13.28 15.07 -5.55
CA PHE A 28 -14.22 16.02 -4.95
C PHE A 28 -13.54 17.38 -4.74
N PRO A 29 -14.21 18.52 -5.01
CA PRO A 29 -13.60 19.84 -4.90
C PRO A 29 -12.93 20.12 -3.54
N TRP A 30 -13.47 19.57 -2.44
CA TRP A 30 -12.91 19.73 -1.10
C TRP A 30 -11.58 19.01 -0.89
N LEU A 31 -11.33 17.88 -1.58
CA LEU A 31 -10.05 17.16 -1.52
C LEU A 31 -8.91 17.97 -2.13
N LYS A 32 -9.20 18.92 -3.04
CA LYS A 32 -8.17 19.79 -3.64
C LYS A 32 -7.52 20.74 -2.62
N ASN A 33 -8.22 21.02 -1.51
CA ASN A 33 -7.74 21.87 -0.43
C ASN A 33 -7.09 21.07 0.70
N LEU A 34 -7.14 19.74 0.61
CA LEU A 34 -6.44 18.84 1.51
C LEU A 34 -5.18 18.33 0.79
N GLN A 35 -4.13 18.01 1.53
CA GLN A 35 -2.99 17.24 1.03
C GLN A 35 -3.24 15.78 1.45
N PRO A 36 -3.86 14.95 0.59
CA PRO A 36 -4.26 13.62 0.98
C PRO A 36 -3.03 12.72 1.11
N LEU A 37 -2.97 11.99 2.20
CA LEU A 37 -2.03 10.90 2.39
C LEU A 37 -2.63 9.63 1.79
N ALA A 38 -2.05 9.17 0.67
CA ALA A 38 -2.60 8.08 -0.11
C ALA A 38 -1.68 6.85 -0.11
N ILE A 39 -2.31 5.68 0.05
CA ILE A 39 -1.77 4.36 -0.27
C ILE A 39 -2.65 3.71 -1.36
N TRP A 40 -2.08 2.79 -2.12
CA TRP A 40 -2.75 2.00 -3.14
C TRP A 40 -3.30 0.69 -2.58
N ASP A 41 -4.14 0.05 -3.37
CA ASP A 41 -4.37 -1.40 -3.30
C ASP A 41 -4.21 -1.99 -4.71
N ASP A 42 -4.67 -3.20 -4.98
CA ASP A 42 -4.42 -3.90 -6.23
C ASP A 42 -4.96 -3.19 -7.48
N HIS A 43 -6.13 -2.56 -7.41
CA HIS A 43 -6.69 -1.84 -8.55
C HIS A 43 -5.88 -0.58 -8.93
N ASP A 44 -5.26 0.08 -7.94
CA ASP A 44 -4.31 1.18 -8.16
C ASP A 44 -2.90 0.69 -8.51
N TYR A 45 -2.55 -0.51 -8.07
CA TYR A 45 -1.29 -1.18 -8.38
C TYR A 45 -1.28 -1.68 -9.82
N GLY A 46 -2.43 -1.99 -10.40
CA GLY A 46 -2.63 -2.29 -11.81
C GLY A 46 -2.78 -3.76 -12.15
N LEU A 47 -2.66 -4.66 -11.17
CA LEU A 47 -2.95 -6.07 -11.30
C LEU A 47 -3.71 -6.53 -10.06
N ASN A 48 -4.95 -6.98 -10.28
CA ASN A 48 -5.83 -7.49 -9.23
C ASN A 48 -5.18 -8.67 -8.47
N ASP A 49 -5.19 -8.61 -7.15
CA ASP A 49 -4.49 -9.54 -6.23
C ASP A 49 -2.98 -9.71 -6.52
N GLY A 50 -2.37 -8.79 -7.28
CA GLY A 50 -0.96 -8.85 -7.67
C GLY A 50 -0.01 -8.46 -6.54
N GLY A 51 1.17 -9.08 -6.53
CA GLY A 51 2.28 -8.81 -5.63
C GLY A 51 3.57 -8.43 -6.36
N ASN A 52 4.70 -8.92 -5.87
CA ASN A 52 6.03 -8.61 -6.34
C ASN A 52 6.35 -9.17 -7.73
N GLU A 53 5.57 -10.16 -8.19
CA GLU A 53 5.65 -10.80 -9.50
C GLU A 53 5.15 -9.90 -10.63
N TYR A 54 4.41 -8.84 -10.30
CA TYR A 54 3.88 -7.93 -11.30
C TYR A 54 4.98 -7.09 -11.97
N THR A 55 5.13 -7.28 -13.28
CA THR A 55 6.24 -6.72 -14.06
C THR A 55 6.18 -5.21 -14.26
N LEU A 56 4.98 -4.61 -14.24
CA LEU A 56 4.78 -3.17 -14.43
C LEU A 56 4.65 -2.39 -13.10
N LYS A 57 5.03 -2.99 -11.96
CA LYS A 57 4.92 -2.34 -10.64
C LYS A 57 5.69 -1.02 -10.52
N LYS A 58 6.85 -0.90 -11.19
CA LYS A 58 7.64 0.33 -11.22
C LYS A 58 6.92 1.47 -11.96
N ASP A 59 6.32 1.15 -13.10
CA ASP A 59 5.51 2.10 -13.86
C ASP A 59 4.25 2.51 -13.09
N SER A 60 3.63 1.54 -12.41
CA SER A 60 2.45 1.79 -11.57
C SER A 60 2.77 2.71 -10.40
N GLN A 61 3.92 2.51 -9.73
CA GLN A 61 4.43 3.42 -8.70
C GLN A 61 4.58 4.85 -9.23
N LYS A 62 5.24 5.01 -10.39
CA LYS A 62 5.42 6.33 -10.99
C LYS A 62 4.08 7.01 -11.29
N LEU A 63 3.13 6.27 -11.87
CA LEU A 63 1.79 6.80 -12.16
C LEU A 63 1.03 7.20 -10.90
N PHE A 64 1.09 6.37 -9.85
CA PHE A 64 0.43 6.65 -8.58
C PHE A 64 0.99 7.92 -7.93
N LEU A 65 2.32 8.06 -7.88
CA LEU A 65 2.97 9.25 -7.33
C LEU A 65 2.69 10.51 -8.15
N ASP A 66 2.65 10.39 -9.48
CA ASP A 66 2.30 11.49 -10.38
C ASP A 66 0.82 11.92 -10.21
N PHE A 67 -0.09 10.96 -10.05
CA PHE A 67 -1.52 11.20 -9.83
C PHE A 67 -1.77 11.98 -8.54
N TRP A 68 -1.19 11.52 -7.44
CA TRP A 68 -1.29 12.16 -6.13
C TRP A 68 -0.39 13.39 -5.99
N LYS A 69 0.41 13.71 -7.02
CA LYS A 69 1.37 14.81 -7.03
C LYS A 69 2.32 14.77 -5.83
N VAL A 70 2.79 13.58 -5.49
CA VAL A 70 3.82 13.41 -4.47
C VAL A 70 5.06 14.19 -4.88
N ASP A 71 5.60 15.00 -3.97
CA ASP A 71 6.78 15.82 -4.21
C ASP A 71 7.90 14.97 -4.83
N LYS A 72 8.55 15.48 -5.88
CA LYS A 72 9.64 14.78 -6.58
C LYS A 72 10.86 14.51 -5.70
N GLN A 73 10.99 15.21 -4.58
CA GLN A 73 12.05 14.99 -3.59
C GLN A 73 11.70 13.92 -2.56
N ASP A 74 10.43 13.52 -2.46
CA ASP A 74 9.98 12.47 -1.55
C ASP A 74 10.70 11.15 -1.83
N ASP A 75 11.06 10.43 -0.77
CA ASP A 75 11.80 9.17 -0.86
C ASP A 75 11.07 8.14 -1.71
N ARG A 76 9.74 8.20 -1.83
CA ARG A 76 8.95 7.32 -2.68
C ARG A 76 9.31 7.42 -4.17
N HIS A 77 9.97 8.49 -4.64
CA HIS A 77 10.52 8.54 -6.00
C HIS A 77 11.91 7.89 -6.12
N LYS A 78 12.58 7.63 -4.99
CA LYS A 78 13.97 7.17 -4.89
C LYS A 78 14.10 5.73 -4.38
N ARG A 79 13.01 5.13 -3.90
CA ARG A 79 12.96 3.75 -3.41
C ARG A 79 11.79 2.97 -3.97
N GLU A 80 11.85 1.67 -3.77
CA GLU A 80 10.78 0.74 -4.13
C GLU A 80 9.61 0.84 -3.12
N GLY A 81 8.38 0.81 -3.64
CA GLY A 81 7.14 0.90 -2.86
C GLY A 81 6.73 2.33 -2.48
N ILE A 82 5.43 2.51 -2.22
CA ILE A 82 4.81 3.82 -1.94
C ILE A 82 4.55 4.09 -0.45
N TYR A 83 5.02 3.21 0.44
CA TYR A 83 4.85 3.36 1.89
C TYR A 83 5.40 4.72 2.36
N PHE A 84 4.89 5.29 3.45
CA PHE A 84 5.36 6.58 3.95
C PHE A 84 5.03 6.76 5.43
N SER A 85 5.63 7.78 6.05
CA SER A 85 5.23 8.27 7.37
C SER A 85 5.16 9.80 7.38
N GLU A 86 4.21 10.37 8.10
CA GLU A 86 4.10 11.82 8.33
C GLU A 86 3.79 12.08 9.81
N THR A 87 4.55 12.96 10.44
CA THR A 87 4.24 13.42 11.80
C THR A 87 3.49 14.74 11.74
N ARG A 88 2.35 14.84 12.44
CA ARG A 88 1.57 16.07 12.57
C ARG A 88 1.41 16.46 14.03
N GLN A 89 1.61 17.73 14.33
CA GLN A 89 1.22 18.30 15.61
C GLN A 89 -0.25 18.73 15.55
N ILE A 90 -1.11 18.12 16.36
CA ILE A 90 -2.52 18.50 16.50
C ILE A 90 -2.76 18.87 17.97
N LYS A 91 -2.92 20.17 18.22
CA LYS A 91 -2.94 20.73 19.58
C LYS A 91 -1.66 20.34 20.34
N ASP A 92 -1.80 19.73 21.51
CA ASP A 92 -0.73 19.23 22.37
C ASP A 92 -0.28 17.80 22.02
N LYS A 93 -0.85 17.18 20.98
CA LYS A 93 -0.55 15.80 20.59
C LYS A 93 0.27 15.70 19.32
N LYS A 94 1.34 14.90 19.37
CA LYS A 94 2.15 14.49 18.22
C LYS A 94 1.59 13.19 17.65
N ILE A 95 1.06 13.25 16.42
CA ILE A 95 0.45 12.12 15.74
C ILE A 95 1.37 11.64 14.62
N LEU A 96 1.76 10.36 14.66
CA LEU A 96 2.52 9.69 13.61
C LEU A 96 1.55 8.92 12.71
N LEU A 97 1.44 9.35 11.45
CA LEU A 97 0.67 8.69 10.41
C LEU A 97 1.62 7.78 9.62
N ILE A 98 1.27 6.51 9.44
CA ILE A 98 2.05 5.51 8.70
C ILE A 98 1.14 4.90 7.63
N GLY A 99 1.56 4.97 6.37
CA GLY A 99 0.93 4.26 5.26
C GLY A 99 1.80 3.09 4.82
N LEU A 100 1.28 1.87 4.90
CA LEU A 100 1.95 0.68 4.38
C LEU A 100 1.65 0.50 2.88
N ASP A 101 2.64 -0.03 2.17
CA ASP A 101 2.49 -0.69 0.90
C ASP A 101 2.40 -2.21 1.15
N THR A 102 1.32 -2.85 0.72
CA THR A 102 1.14 -4.31 0.86
C THR A 102 1.11 -5.02 -0.49
N ARG A 103 1.65 -4.37 -1.53
CA ARG A 103 1.66 -4.87 -2.92
C ARG A 103 3.07 -5.05 -3.45
N TYR A 104 3.91 -4.01 -3.39
CA TYR A 104 5.16 -3.93 -4.15
C TYR A 104 6.13 -5.10 -3.90
N PHE A 105 6.23 -5.49 -2.63
CA PHE A 105 7.12 -6.56 -2.16
C PHE A 105 6.40 -7.86 -1.85
N ARG A 106 5.06 -7.84 -1.82
CA ARG A 106 4.27 -8.97 -1.35
C ARG A 106 4.52 -10.19 -2.22
N SER A 107 4.81 -11.33 -1.61
CA SER A 107 4.95 -12.59 -2.33
C SER A 107 3.60 -13.06 -2.92
N PRO A 108 3.60 -13.88 -3.97
CA PRO A 108 2.37 -14.41 -4.54
C PRO A 108 1.49 -15.12 -3.50
N LEU A 109 0.17 -14.89 -3.58
CA LEU A 109 -0.81 -15.54 -2.72
C LEU A 109 -0.87 -17.05 -3.02
N GLU A 110 -1.24 -17.84 -2.01
CA GLU A 110 -1.45 -19.28 -2.17
C GLU A 110 -2.93 -19.62 -2.24
N GLY A 111 -3.26 -20.65 -3.01
CA GLY A 111 -4.63 -21.07 -3.26
C GLY A 111 -5.25 -20.38 -4.46
N GLU A 112 -6.57 -20.53 -4.59
CA GLU A 112 -7.32 -19.99 -5.71
C GLU A 112 -7.84 -18.59 -5.40
N LYS A 113 -8.09 -17.80 -6.45
CA LYS A 113 -8.67 -16.47 -6.30
C LYS A 113 -10.00 -16.54 -5.54
N ARG A 114 -10.16 -15.67 -4.54
CA ARG A 114 -11.28 -15.67 -3.56
C ARG A 114 -11.32 -16.88 -2.61
N ASN A 115 -10.29 -17.72 -2.59
CA ASN A 115 -10.10 -18.82 -1.66
C ASN A 115 -8.62 -18.93 -1.26
N TYR A 116 -8.00 -17.79 -0.94
CA TYR A 116 -6.60 -17.72 -0.57
C TYR A 116 -6.33 -18.35 0.79
N GLN A 117 -5.30 -19.18 0.83
CA GLN A 117 -4.87 -19.93 2.00
C GLN A 117 -3.77 -19.19 2.76
N SER A 118 -3.53 -19.61 4.00
CA SER A 118 -2.35 -19.19 4.75
C SER A 118 -1.12 -19.96 4.27
N THR A 119 -0.04 -19.24 3.98
CA THR A 119 1.24 -19.89 3.72
C THR A 119 1.88 -20.39 5.02
N SER A 120 2.61 -21.50 4.93
CA SER A 120 3.54 -21.96 5.97
C SER A 120 5.00 -21.60 5.64
N ASP A 121 5.25 -21.03 4.46
CA ASP A 121 6.57 -20.60 4.02
C ASP A 121 6.91 -19.22 4.61
N VAL A 122 7.77 -19.24 5.63
CA VAL A 122 8.22 -18.04 6.35
C VAL A 122 9.17 -17.16 5.52
N SER A 123 9.63 -17.61 4.35
CA SER A 123 10.42 -16.77 3.43
C SER A 123 9.55 -15.81 2.62
N LYS A 124 8.25 -16.08 2.50
CA LYS A 124 7.29 -15.18 1.86
C LYS A 124 7.05 -13.95 2.73
N THR A 125 6.67 -12.84 2.11
CA THR A 125 6.57 -11.57 2.81
C THR A 125 5.41 -10.71 2.28
N ILE A 126 4.89 -9.79 3.08
CA ILE A 126 3.97 -8.74 2.64
C ILE A 126 4.76 -7.46 2.37
N LEU A 127 5.51 -7.00 3.37
CA LEU A 127 6.21 -5.71 3.29
C LEU A 127 7.59 -5.83 2.65
N GLY A 128 8.20 -7.01 2.66
CA GLY A 128 9.59 -7.20 2.29
C GLY A 128 10.57 -6.60 3.30
N GLN A 129 11.82 -7.04 3.22
CA GLN A 129 12.86 -6.64 4.17
C GLN A 129 13.03 -5.11 4.25
N GLN A 130 13.07 -4.43 3.09
CA GLN A 130 13.33 -2.98 3.02
C GLN A 130 12.26 -2.17 3.78
N GLN A 131 10.98 -2.50 3.60
CA GLN A 131 9.90 -1.79 4.26
C GLN A 131 9.76 -2.19 5.74
N TRP A 132 10.06 -3.45 6.10
CA TRP A 132 10.12 -3.86 7.51
C TRP A 132 11.18 -3.07 8.28
N GLU A 133 12.40 -3.02 7.78
CA GLU A 133 13.48 -2.24 8.41
C GLU A 133 13.12 -0.75 8.50
N TRP A 134 12.48 -0.21 7.46
CA TRP A 134 11.97 1.16 7.50
C TRP A 134 10.88 1.36 8.56
N LEU A 135 9.95 0.41 8.69
CA LEU A 135 8.84 0.49 9.63
C LEU A 135 9.33 0.42 11.08
N GLU A 136 10.26 -0.48 11.37
CA GLU A 136 10.90 -0.61 12.69
C GLU A 136 11.60 0.69 13.11
N ARG A 137 12.35 1.32 12.18
CA ARG A 137 12.95 2.63 12.39
C ARG A 137 11.91 3.73 12.59
N THR A 138 10.78 3.66 11.87
CA THR A 138 9.70 4.65 11.95
C THR A 138 9.01 4.62 13.32
N PHE A 139 8.86 3.45 13.93
CA PHE A 139 8.33 3.29 15.29
C PHE A 139 9.24 3.84 16.40
N GLN A 140 10.51 4.12 16.11
CA GLN A 140 11.41 4.79 17.08
C GLN A 140 11.11 6.29 17.22
N ASN A 141 10.28 6.87 16.34
CA ASN A 141 9.86 8.25 16.45
C ASN A 141 8.87 8.41 17.59
N GLU A 142 9.17 9.30 18.54
CA GLU A 142 8.23 9.64 19.62
C GLU A 142 6.91 10.17 19.04
N ALA A 143 5.78 9.63 19.50
CA ALA A 143 4.44 10.10 19.15
C ALA A 143 3.47 9.77 20.30
N ASP A 144 2.48 10.62 20.51
CA ASP A 144 1.37 10.33 21.44
C ASP A 144 0.38 9.33 20.83
N ILE A 145 0.20 9.39 19.50
CA ILE A 145 -0.76 8.57 18.76
C ILE A 145 -0.09 8.10 17.47
N ILE A 146 -0.21 6.80 17.19
CA ILE A 146 0.21 6.22 15.92
C ILE A 146 -1.04 5.75 15.17
N ILE A 147 -1.17 6.19 13.91
CA ILE A 147 -2.21 5.72 13.00
C ILE A 147 -1.52 4.98 11.87
N LEU A 148 -1.67 3.66 11.84
CA LEU A 148 -1.13 2.80 10.79
C LEU A 148 -2.25 2.40 9.83
N ALA A 149 -2.04 2.67 8.55
CA ALA A 149 -2.96 2.34 7.46
C ALA A 149 -2.39 1.20 6.63
N SER A 150 -3.20 0.18 6.39
CA SER A 150 -2.94 -0.95 5.50
C SER A 150 -4.10 -1.07 4.50
N SER A 151 -3.82 -1.39 3.25
CA SER A 151 -4.89 -1.55 2.25
C SER A 151 -5.66 -2.87 2.43
N ILE A 152 -4.97 -3.92 2.88
CA ILE A 152 -5.57 -5.22 3.20
C ILE A 152 -5.84 -5.38 4.71
N GLN A 153 -6.79 -6.25 5.04
CA GLN A 153 -7.29 -6.39 6.42
C GLN A 153 -6.26 -7.08 7.33
N ILE A 154 -5.86 -6.40 8.41
CA ILE A 154 -4.89 -6.93 9.40
C ILE A 154 -5.51 -8.04 10.26
N LEU A 155 -6.69 -7.78 10.84
CA LEU A 155 -7.27 -8.67 11.86
C LEU A 155 -8.09 -9.82 11.29
N ALA A 156 -8.62 -9.68 10.07
CA ALA A 156 -9.53 -10.67 9.48
C ALA A 156 -8.86 -12.02 9.25
N THR A 157 -9.61 -13.11 9.49
CA THR A 157 -9.13 -14.50 9.37
C THR A 157 -10.00 -15.37 8.47
N ASN A 158 -11.31 -15.10 8.38
CA ASN A 158 -12.28 -16.12 7.93
C ASN A 158 -12.66 -16.04 6.45
N HIS A 159 -12.40 -14.92 5.75
CA HIS A 159 -12.80 -14.78 4.34
C HIS A 159 -11.71 -15.28 3.39
N GLY A 160 -12.09 -15.69 2.18
CA GLY A 160 -11.16 -16.19 1.16
C GLY A 160 -10.39 -15.11 0.37
N PHE A 161 -10.70 -13.83 0.55
CA PHE A 161 -9.94 -12.72 -0.05
C PHE A 161 -8.59 -12.50 0.65
N GLU A 162 -7.74 -11.69 0.01
CA GLU A 162 -6.45 -11.28 0.52
C GLU A 162 -6.55 -10.54 1.86
N LYS A 163 -5.62 -10.85 2.76
CA LYS A 163 -5.55 -10.37 4.15
C LYS A 163 -4.17 -10.69 4.72
N TRP A 164 -3.82 -10.04 5.82
CA TRP A 164 -2.58 -10.35 6.54
C TRP A 164 -2.53 -11.80 7.03
N SER A 165 -3.68 -12.41 7.36
CA SER A 165 -3.74 -13.82 7.77
C SER A 165 -3.38 -14.81 6.65
N ASN A 166 -3.17 -14.36 5.40
CA ASN A 166 -2.54 -15.19 4.36
C ASN A 166 -1.03 -15.39 4.60
N PHE A 167 -0.39 -14.52 5.39
CA PHE A 167 1.02 -14.59 5.80
C PHE A 167 1.11 -14.50 7.33
N PRO A 168 0.79 -15.60 8.05
CA PRO A 168 0.65 -15.56 9.51
C PRO A 168 1.86 -15.00 10.26
N HIS A 169 3.08 -15.33 9.81
CA HIS A 169 4.33 -14.86 10.41
C HIS A 169 4.55 -13.35 10.23
N GLU A 170 4.15 -12.78 9.09
CA GLU A 170 4.20 -11.33 8.84
C GLU A 170 3.14 -10.60 9.68
N LYS A 171 1.95 -11.18 9.84
CA LYS A 171 0.90 -10.66 10.73
C LYS A 171 1.34 -10.66 12.18
N GLU A 172 1.92 -11.76 12.64
CA GLU A 172 2.44 -11.87 14.00
C GLU A 172 3.52 -10.82 14.25
N ARG A 173 4.48 -10.65 13.34
CA ARG A 173 5.52 -9.60 13.43
C ARG A 173 4.95 -8.18 13.49
N LEU A 174 3.82 -7.90 12.82
CA LEU A 174 3.20 -6.57 12.88
C LEU A 174 2.55 -6.28 14.24
N LEU A 175 2.02 -7.31 14.90
CA LEU A 175 1.20 -7.20 16.11
C LEU A 175 2.01 -7.34 17.41
N LEU A 176 3.26 -7.78 17.33
CA LEU A 176 4.21 -7.90 18.44
C LEU A 176 5.15 -6.69 18.51
#